data_AF-A0A3R6P3J1-F1
#
_entry.id   AF-A0A3R6P3J1-F1
#
_cell.length_a   1.000
_cell.length_b   1.000
_cell.length_c   1.000
_cell.angle_alpha   90.00
_cell.angle_beta   90.00
_cell.angle_gamma   90.00
#
_symmetry.space_group_name_H-M   'P 1'
#
loop_
_entity.id
_entity.type
_entity.pdbx_description
1 polymer ?
#
loop_
_entity_poly.entity_id
_entity_poly.type
_entity_poly.pdbx_seq_one_letter_code
_entity_poly.pdbx_strand_id
1 'polypeptide(L)'
;ATVDADGTVKAVKYGQATIIATTVDGGFTAVCQVNVDFATAIEKILSESLVYSRNGQIIIEPAAPVEISIINLGGQVIYNNSISSTVQVPANSGIYIVRMAAAGKATTTKVIVR
;
A
#
# COMPACT_ATOMS: atom_id res chain seq x y z
N ALA A 1 12.18 5.53 17.68
CA ALA A 1 11.80 6.53 16.65
C ALA A 1 12.94 7.54 16.54
N THR A 2 13.06 8.22 15.41
CA THR A 2 13.97 9.38 15.25
C THR A 2 13.14 10.59 14.84
N VAL A 3 13.56 11.78 15.25
CA VAL A 3 12.91 13.04 14.90
C VAL A 3 13.95 13.90 14.16
N ASP A 4 13.58 14.48 13.02
CA ASP A 4 14.42 15.44 12.32
C ASP A 4 14.18 16.88 12.77
N ALA A 5 14.94 17.83 12.22
CA ALA A 5 14.86 19.24 12.59
C ALA A 5 13.48 19.87 12.30
N ASP A 6 12.71 19.29 11.39
CA ASP A 6 11.37 19.76 11.01
C ASP A 6 10.26 19.10 11.87
N GLY A 7 10.63 18.24 12.82
CA GLY A 7 9.69 17.55 13.70
C GLY A 7 9.07 16.28 13.10
N THR A 8 9.58 15.79 11.98
CA THR A 8 9.09 14.55 11.35
C THR A 8 9.55 13.34 12.15
N VAL A 9 8.59 12.52 12.59
CA VAL A 9 8.88 11.31 13.36
C VAL A 9 8.96 10.10 12.44
N LYS A 10 10.12 9.43 12.42
CA LYS A 10 10.33 8.17 11.70
C LYS A 10 10.27 6.97 12.64
N ALA A 11 9.43 5.99 12.28
CA ALA A 11 9.41 4.67 12.89
C ALA A 11 10.65 3.86 12.45
N VAL A 12 11.39 3.30 13.40
CA VAL A 12 12.66 2.59 13.15
C VAL A 12 12.56 1.10 13.50
N LYS A 13 11.78 0.76 14.54
CA LYS A 13 11.59 -0.59 15.03
C LYS A 13 10.19 -0.74 15.61
N TYR A 14 9.69 -1.97 15.64
CA TYR A 14 8.45 -2.33 16.32
C TYR A 14 8.47 -1.87 17.78
N GLY A 15 7.29 -1.55 18.30
CA GLY A 15 7.08 -1.11 19.66
C GLY A 15 6.25 0.16 19.76
N GLN A 16 5.99 0.57 20.98
CA GLN A 16 5.19 1.74 21.29
C GLN A 16 6.09 2.94 21.57
N ALA A 17 5.71 4.11 21.07
CA ALA A 17 6.36 5.37 21.35
C ALA A 17 5.31 6.42 21.74
N THR A 18 5.58 7.17 22.80
CA THR A 18 4.76 8.33 23.19
C THR A 18 5.50 9.60 22.82
N ILE A 19 4.91 10.42 21.97
CA ILE A 19 5.42 11.73 21.58
C ILE A 19 4.76 12.77 22.49
N ILE A 20 5.58 13.57 23.15
CA ILE A 20 5.13 14.65 24.03
C ILE A 20 5.71 15.95 23.49
N ALA A 21 4.85 16.91 23.18
CA ALA A 21 5.23 18.25 22.76
C ALA A 21 4.80 19.25 23.83
N THR A 22 5.73 20.09 24.29
CA THR A 22 5.48 21.14 25.29
C THR A 22 5.87 22.49 24.70
N THR A 23 5.03 23.51 24.89
CA THR A 23 5.34 24.88 24.46
C THR A 23 6.52 25.44 25.26
N VAL A 24 7.26 26.39 24.69
CA VAL A 24 8.48 26.95 25.31
C VAL A 24 8.19 27.59 26.68
N ASP A 25 7.02 28.20 26.82
CA ASP A 25 6.52 28.78 28.07
C ASP A 25 6.00 27.73 29.06
N GLY A 26 5.94 26.45 28.68
CA GLY A 26 5.45 25.33 29.49
C GLY A 26 3.94 25.30 29.69
N GLY A 27 3.19 26.24 29.10
CA GLY A 27 1.75 26.40 29.36
C GLY A 27 0.86 25.34 28.70
N PHE A 28 1.34 24.67 27.65
CA PHE A 28 0.57 23.68 26.91
C PHE A 28 1.40 22.42 26.65
N THR A 29 0.75 21.26 26.75
CA THR A 29 1.34 19.96 26.43
C THR A 29 0.37 19.15 25.55
N ALA A 30 0.89 18.57 24.47
CA ALA A 30 0.17 17.62 23.62
C ALA A 30 0.85 16.25 23.68
N VAL A 31 0.06 15.17 23.69
CA VAL A 31 0.53 13.79 23.75
C VAL A 31 -0.04 13.00 22.58
N CYS A 32 0.80 12.27 21.86
CA CYS A 32 0.42 11.35 20.80
C CYS A 32 1.05 9.98 21.05
N GLN A 33 0.23 8.93 21.09
CA GLN A 33 0.72 7.56 21.21
C GLN A 33 0.82 6.94 19.82
N VAL A 34 2.01 6.46 19.48
CA VAL A 34 2.33 5.80 18.21
C VAL A 34 2.65 4.34 18.49
N ASN A 35 1.88 3.43 17.89
CA ASN A 35 2.16 2.00 17.93
C ASN A 35 2.76 1.57 16.58
N VAL A 36 3.99 1.06 16.60
CA VAL A 36 4.67 0.52 15.42
C VAL A 36 4.57 -1.00 15.49
N ASP A 37 3.71 -1.57 14.67
CA ASP A 37 3.55 -3.01 14.58
C ASP A 37 4.53 -3.62 13.57
N PHE A 38 4.75 -4.93 13.68
CA PHE A 38 5.42 -5.67 12.61
C PHE A 38 4.55 -5.61 11.36
N ALA A 39 5.16 -5.30 10.21
CA ALA A 39 4.56 -5.69 8.94
C ALA A 39 4.38 -7.21 9.00
N THR A 40 3.14 -7.67 9.13
CA THR A 40 2.89 -9.10 9.11
C THR A 40 3.33 -9.63 7.75
N ALA A 41 3.75 -10.90 7.65
CA ALA A 41 4.15 -11.50 6.37
C ALA A 41 3.11 -11.28 5.25
N ILE A 42 1.85 -11.02 5.61
CA ILE A 42 0.72 -10.72 4.75
C ILE A 42 0.78 -9.31 4.14
N GLU A 43 1.12 -8.29 4.92
CA GLU A 43 1.34 -6.94 4.37
C GLU A 43 2.58 -6.92 3.49
N LYS A 44 3.59 -7.72 3.87
CA LYS A 44 4.80 -7.92 3.09
C LYS A 44 4.49 -8.50 1.70
N ILE A 45 3.66 -9.54 1.62
CA ILE A 45 3.21 -10.13 0.34
C ILE A 45 2.59 -9.09 -0.60
N LEU A 46 1.69 -8.25 -0.08
CA LEU A 46 1.01 -7.24 -0.90
C LEU A 46 1.94 -6.07 -1.25
N SER A 47 2.86 -5.69 -0.36
CA SER A 47 3.84 -4.62 -0.60
C SER A 47 5.00 -5.03 -1.52
N GLU A 48 5.30 -6.33 -1.61
CA GLU A 48 6.32 -6.89 -2.50
C GLU A 48 5.77 -7.25 -3.89
N SER A 49 4.45 -7.27 -4.05
CA SER A 49 3.81 -7.49 -5.34
C SER A 49 3.92 -6.23 -6.21
N LEU A 50 4.40 -6.37 -7.44
CA LEU A 50 4.55 -5.26 -8.37
C LEU A 50 3.31 -5.14 -9.28
N VAL A 51 2.84 -3.90 -9.45
CA VAL A 51 1.73 -3.58 -10.35
C VAL A 51 2.12 -2.37 -11.20
N TYR A 52 2.18 -2.55 -12.52
CA TYR A 52 2.57 -1.47 -13.44
C TYR A 52 1.96 -1.67 -14.83
N SER A 53 2.03 -0.65 -15.68
CA SER A 53 1.60 -0.73 -17.07
C SER A 53 2.78 -0.79 -18.03
N ARG A 54 2.64 -1.55 -19.12
CA ARG A 54 3.61 -1.62 -20.22
C ARG A 54 2.90 -2.03 -21.51
N ASN A 55 3.12 -1.28 -22.60
CA ASN A 55 2.63 -1.62 -23.95
C ASN A 55 1.13 -2.00 -24.02
N GLY A 56 0.23 -1.18 -23.45
CA GLY A 56 -1.21 -1.49 -23.43
C GLY A 56 -1.60 -2.68 -22.53
N GLN A 57 -0.73 -3.09 -21.61
CA GLN A 57 -1.01 -4.16 -20.66
C GLN A 57 -0.84 -3.65 -19.23
N ILE A 58 -1.61 -4.24 -18.32
CA ILE A 58 -1.39 -4.17 -16.88
C ILE A 58 -0.66 -5.46 -16.49
N ILE A 59 0.53 -5.29 -15.90
CA ILE A 59 1.39 -6.39 -15.47
C ILE A 59 1.32 -6.43 -13.94
N ILE A 60 1.07 -7.64 -13.42
CA ILE A 60 1.04 -7.91 -12.00
C ILE A 60 2.03 -9.04 -11.73
N GLU A 61 3.03 -8.79 -10.89
CA GLU A 61 4.02 -9.76 -10.43
C GLU A 61 3.77 -10.03 -8.94
N PRO A 62 3.03 -11.09 -8.59
CA PRO A 62 2.68 -11.36 -7.20
C PRO A 62 3.85 -12.00 -6.45
N ALA A 63 4.09 -11.57 -5.21
CA ALA A 63 5.10 -12.18 -4.33
C ALA A 63 4.63 -13.49 -3.65
N ALA A 64 3.32 -13.73 -3.61
CA ALA A 64 2.69 -14.98 -3.17
C ALA A 64 1.29 -15.10 -3.80
N PRO A 65 0.55 -16.22 -3.63
CA PRO A 65 -0.81 -16.33 -4.15
C PRO A 65 -1.75 -15.22 -3.63
N VAL A 66 -2.38 -14.49 -4.54
CA VAL A 66 -3.27 -13.34 -4.24
C VAL A 66 -4.52 -13.36 -5.12
N GLU A 67 -5.61 -12.81 -4.61
CA GLU A 67 -6.82 -12.51 -5.38
C GLU A 67 -6.71 -11.11 -5.98
N ILE A 68 -6.97 -10.99 -7.29
CA ILE A 68 -6.88 -9.74 -8.03
C ILE A 68 -8.24 -9.37 -8.61
N SER A 69 -8.59 -8.09 -8.53
CA SER A 69 -9.65 -7.49 -9.35
C SER A 69 -9.12 -6.22 -10.03
N ILE A 70 -9.23 -6.13 -11.36
CA ILE A 70 -8.86 -4.93 -12.14
C ILE A 70 -10.13 -4.27 -12.64
N ILE A 71 -10.29 -2.99 -12.31
CA ILE A 71 -11.52 -2.23 -12.55
C ILE A 71 -11.17 -0.98 -13.35
N ASN A 72 -11.89 -0.69 -14.44
CA ASN A 72 -11.74 0.56 -15.18
C ASN A 72 -12.50 1.73 -14.52
N LEU A 73 -12.28 2.97 -14.95
CA LEU A 73 -13.03 4.13 -14.42
C LEU A 73 -14.55 4.06 -14.63
N GLY A 74 -15.03 3.27 -15.58
CA GLY A 74 -16.45 3.01 -15.78
C GLY A 74 -17.05 2.03 -14.76
N GLY A 75 -16.25 1.52 -13.82
CA GLY A 75 -16.69 0.54 -12.82
C GLY A 75 -16.74 -0.90 -13.33
N GLN A 76 -16.29 -1.17 -14.56
CA GLN A 76 -16.29 -2.52 -15.13
C GLN A 76 -15.06 -3.29 -14.66
N VAL A 77 -15.29 -4.51 -14.18
CA VAL A 77 -14.23 -5.48 -13.85
C VAL A 77 -13.72 -6.11 -15.14
N ILE A 78 -12.46 -5.86 -15.48
CA ILE A 78 -11.83 -6.41 -16.70
C ILE A 78 -11.00 -7.67 -16.42
N TYR A 79 -10.66 -7.91 -15.16
CA TYR A 79 -9.97 -9.12 -14.71
C TYR A 79 -10.33 -9.41 -13.26
N ASN A 80 -10.65 -10.67 -12.95
CA ASN A 80 -10.90 -11.12 -11.59
C ASN A 80 -10.46 -12.58 -11.43
N ASN A 81 -9.37 -12.83 -10.73
CA ASN A 81 -8.84 -14.18 -10.56
C ASN A 81 -7.87 -14.28 -9.37
N SER A 82 -7.63 -15.51 -8.91
CA SER A 82 -6.52 -15.83 -8.01
C SER A 82 -5.28 -16.17 -8.83
N ILE A 83 -4.16 -15.51 -8.56
CA ILE A 83 -2.90 -15.70 -9.27
C ILE A 83 -1.78 -16.05 -8.30
N SER A 84 -0.83 -16.87 -8.75
CA SER A 84 0.40 -17.22 -8.02
C SER A 84 1.68 -16.94 -8.82
N SER A 85 1.51 -16.43 -10.04
CA SER A 85 2.58 -16.08 -10.97
C SER A 85 2.21 -14.82 -11.75
N THR A 86 3.18 -14.24 -12.45
CA THR A 86 2.98 -13.02 -13.24
C THR A 86 1.83 -13.16 -14.23
N VAL A 87 0.94 -12.16 -14.24
CA VAL A 87 -0.13 -12.04 -15.23
C VAL A 87 -0.01 -10.74 -16.01
N GLN A 88 -0.33 -10.82 -17.30
CA GLN A 88 -0.42 -9.69 -18.20
C GLN A 88 -1.87 -9.58 -18.68
N VAL A 89 -2.51 -8.47 -18.36
CA VAL A 89 -3.90 -8.20 -18.73
C VAL A 89 -3.91 -7.10 -19.79
N PRO A 90 -4.27 -7.42 -21.06
CA PRO A 90 -4.49 -6.40 -22.08
C PRO A 90 -5.55 -5.39 -21.63
N ALA A 91 -5.27 -4.11 -21.80
CA ALA A 91 -6.14 -3.02 -21.38
C ALA A 91 -6.03 -1.86 -22.37
N ASN A 92 -7.16 -1.26 -22.71
CA ASN A 92 -7.17 -0.03 -23.51
C ASN A 92 -6.52 1.12 -22.71
N SER A 93 -6.04 2.15 -23.40
CA SER A 93 -5.51 3.34 -22.73
C SER A 93 -6.59 3.93 -21.80
N GLY A 94 -6.21 4.23 -20.57
CA GLY A 94 -7.16 4.60 -19.53
C GLY A 94 -6.60 4.45 -18.12
N ILE A 95 -7.46 4.73 -17.13
CA ILE A 95 -7.12 4.58 -15.71
C ILE A 95 -7.83 3.34 -15.17
N TYR A 96 -7.07 2.56 -14.41
CA TYR A 96 -7.53 1.32 -13.79
C TYR A 96 -7.20 1.33 -12.31
N ILE A 97 -8.06 0.70 -11.53
CA ILE A 97 -7.81 0.36 -10.13
C ILE A 97 -7.54 -1.14 -10.07
N VAL A 98 -6.34 -1.51 -9.63
CA VAL A 98 -5.96 -2.90 -9.37
C VAL A 98 -6.11 -3.12 -7.87
N ARG A 99 -7.09 -3.93 -7.47
CA ARG A 99 -7.26 -4.40 -6.10
C ARG A 99 -6.56 -5.75 -5.95
N MET A 100 -5.68 -5.88 -4.96
CA MET A 100 -5.04 -7.15 -4.60
C MET A 100 -5.46 -7.52 -3.18
N ALA A 101 -5.88 -8.77 -2.96
CA ALA A 101 -6.30 -9.26 -1.65
C ALA A 101 -5.59 -10.56 -1.29
N ALA A 102 -5.16 -10.66 -0.03
CA ALA A 102 -4.53 -11.83 0.54
C ALA A 102 -4.88 -11.94 2.02
N ALA A 103 -5.28 -13.13 2.48
CA ALA A 103 -5.56 -13.44 3.88
C ALA A 103 -6.44 -12.39 4.60
N GLY A 104 -7.50 -11.91 3.92
CA GLY A 104 -8.45 -10.94 4.47
C GLY A 104 -8.01 -9.47 4.44
N LYS A 105 -6.78 -9.16 3.99
CA LYS A 105 -6.31 -7.79 3.72
C LYS A 105 -6.38 -7.48 2.22
N ALA A 106 -6.63 -6.23 1.87
CA ALA A 106 -6.62 -5.77 0.48
C ALA A 106 -5.87 -4.45 0.32
N THR A 107 -5.18 -4.30 -0.81
CA THR A 107 -4.53 -3.07 -1.27
C THR A 107 -5.09 -2.68 -2.63
N THR A 108 -5.02 -1.39 -2.96
CA THR A 108 -5.44 -0.89 -4.26
C THR A 108 -4.33 -0.02 -4.88
N THR A 109 -4.08 -0.22 -6.17
CA THR A 109 -3.11 0.56 -6.94
C THR A 109 -3.79 1.18 -8.14
N LYS A 110 -3.62 2.49 -8.32
CA LYS A 110 -4.03 3.18 -9.55
C LYS A 110 -2.98 2.93 -10.63
N VAL A 111 -3.41 2.39 -11.76
CA VAL A 111 -2.57 2.16 -12.95
C VAL A 111 -3.08 3.02 -14.09
N ILE A 112 -2.17 3.71 -14.77
CA ILE A 112 -2.47 4.47 -15.99
C ILE A 112 -1.89 3.67 -17.15
N VAL A 113 -2.75 3.14 -18.00
CA VAL A 113 -2.36 2.46 -19.23
C VAL A 113 -2.30 3.50 -20.34
N ARG A 114 -1.19 3.53 -21.06
CA ARG A 114 -1.00 4.37 -22.26
C ARG A 114 -0.95 3.49 -23.48
#